data_AF-A0A533WM10-F1
#
_entry.id   AF-A0A533WM10-F1
#
_cell.length_a   1.000
_cell.length_b   1.000
_cell.length_c   1.000
_cell.angle_alpha   90.00
_cell.angle_beta   90.00
_cell.angle_gamma   90.00
#
_symmetry.space_group_name_H-M   'P 1'
#
loop_
_entity.id
_entity.type
_entity.pdbx_description
1 polymer ?
#
loop_
_entity_poly.entity_id
_entity_poly.type
_entity_poly.pdbx_seq_one_letter_code
_entity_poly.pdbx_strand_id
1 'polypeptide(L)'
;QLAKSEMAVLKRLKGIAVSSNGVRIDRMIKPVASVGCYIPGGRARYPSTAVMCAVPAKAAGVKRIVAISPPRKDGTIDPLTLVAAD
;
A
#
# COMPACT_ATOMS: atom_id res chain seq x y z
N GLN A 1 8.07 -10.88 -4.01
CA GLN A 1 6.98 -11.44 -4.84
C GLN A 1 5.75 -10.52 -4.84
N LEU A 2 5.30 -10.01 -3.68
CA LEU A 2 4.16 -9.08 -3.56
C LEU A 2 4.23 -7.84 -4.47
N ALA A 3 5.36 -7.13 -4.53
CA ALA A 3 5.47 -5.96 -5.41
C ALA A 3 5.23 -6.30 -6.90
N LYS A 4 5.65 -7.50 -7.34
CA LYS A 4 5.45 -7.96 -8.71
C LYS A 4 3.97 -8.26 -8.98
N SER A 5 3.24 -8.83 -8.01
CA SER A 5 1.80 -9.06 -8.15
C SER A 5 1.04 -7.73 -8.19
N GLU A 6 1.36 -6.77 -7.33
CA GLU A 6 0.71 -5.45 -7.34
C GLU A 6 0.92 -4.71 -8.67
N MET A 7 2.15 -4.71 -9.20
CA MET A 7 2.42 -4.13 -10.51
C MET A 7 1.68 -4.85 -11.64
N ALA A 8 1.54 -6.18 -11.56
CA ALA A 8 0.78 -6.94 -12.55
C ALA A 8 -0.72 -6.57 -12.53
N VAL A 9 -1.30 -6.37 -11.34
CA VAL A 9 -2.68 -5.88 -11.20
C VAL A 9 -2.82 -4.48 -11.79
N LEU A 10 -1.93 -3.55 -11.45
CA LEU A 10 -1.95 -2.19 -12.01
C LEU A 10 -1.82 -2.19 -13.53
N LYS A 11 -0.98 -3.07 -14.09
CA LYS A 11 -0.84 -3.22 -15.55
C LYS A 11 -2.13 -3.73 -16.20
N ARG A 12 -2.84 -4.66 -15.57
CA ARG A 12 -4.13 -5.20 -16.06
C ARG A 12 -5.25 -4.16 -16.01
N LEU A 13 -5.23 -3.27 -15.02
CA LEU A 13 -6.26 -2.25 -14.86
C LEU A 13 -6.02 -1.01 -15.75
N LYS A 14 -4.78 -0.80 -16.22
CA LYS A 14 -4.43 0.27 -17.17
C LYS A 14 -4.86 -0.09 -18.60
N GLY A 15 -5.31 0.92 -19.35
CA GLY A 15 -5.58 0.78 -20.79
C GLY A 15 -6.92 0.14 -21.14
N ILE A 16 -7.84 -0.01 -20.17
CA ILE A 16 -9.21 -0.40 -20.45
C ILE A 16 -9.92 0.81 -21.07
N ALA A 17 -10.26 0.68 -22.35
CA ALA A 17 -11.00 1.66 -23.11
C ALA A 17 -12.16 0.97 -23.84
N VAL A 18 -13.36 1.57 -23.77
CA VAL A 18 -14.54 1.10 -24.50
C VAL A 18 -15.00 2.21 -25.43
N SER A 19 -15.23 1.86 -26.70
CA SER A 19 -15.76 2.78 -27.70
C SER A 19 -17.06 2.22 -28.26
N SER A 20 -18.14 3.01 -28.20
CA SER A 20 -19.44 2.64 -28.77
C SER A 20 -20.19 3.90 -29.19
N ASN A 21 -20.82 3.88 -30.37
CA ASN A 21 -21.65 4.97 -30.91
C ASN A 21 -20.99 6.37 -30.84
N GLY A 22 -19.70 6.47 -31.14
CA GLY A 22 -18.95 7.74 -31.11
C GLY A 22 -18.52 8.21 -29.70
N VAL A 23 -18.85 7.47 -28.65
CA VAL A 23 -18.42 7.75 -27.27
C VAL A 23 -17.23 6.86 -26.91
N ARG A 24 -16.16 7.47 -26.41
CA ARG A 24 -14.97 6.78 -25.88
C ARG A 24 -14.90 6.95 -24.36
N ILE A 25 -14.78 5.84 -23.65
CA ILE A 25 -14.61 5.80 -22.20
C ILE A 25 -13.24 5.18 -21.90
N ASP A 26 -12.36 5.93 -21.25
CA ASP A 26 -11.05 5.46 -20.80
C ASP A 26 -10.98 5.37 -19.27
N ARG A 27 -10.27 4.36 -18.75
CA ARG A 27 -9.96 4.26 -17.31
C ARG A 27 -8.56 4.80 -17.01
N MET A 28 -8.47 5.79 -16.13
CA MET A 28 -7.21 6.32 -15.60
C MET A 28 -7.04 5.97 -14.12
N ILE A 29 -5.88 5.43 -13.76
CA ILE A 29 -5.53 5.12 -12.36
C ILE A 29 -4.56 6.19 -11.87
N LYS A 30 -4.90 6.84 -10.76
CA LYS A 30 -4.03 7.80 -10.09
C LYS A 30 -3.85 7.40 -8.62
N PRO A 31 -2.63 7.42 -8.07
CA PRO A 31 -2.43 7.22 -6.64
C PRO A 31 -3.01 8.39 -5.85
N VAL A 32 -3.42 8.09 -4.62
CA VAL A 32 -3.74 9.13 -3.63
C VAL A 32 -2.47 9.86 -3.19
N ALA A 33 -2.62 11.09 -2.69
CA ALA A 33 -1.50 11.91 -2.25
C ALA A 33 -0.76 11.30 -1.04
N SER A 34 -1.52 10.72 -0.10
CA SER A 34 -0.96 10.12 1.11
C SER A 34 -1.83 8.99 1.65
N VAL A 35 -1.21 8.02 2.34
CA VAL A 35 -1.91 6.94 3.07
C VAL A 35 -1.34 6.76 4.48
N GLY A 36 -2.20 6.36 5.41
CA GLY A 36 -1.82 5.86 6.73
C GLY A 36 -1.98 4.34 6.78
N CYS A 37 -0.95 3.65 7.25
CA CYS A 37 -0.88 2.20 7.39
C CYS A 37 -0.85 1.85 8.88
N TYR A 38 -1.96 1.35 9.40
CA TYR A 38 -2.03 0.86 10.77
C TYR A 38 -1.41 -0.54 10.87
N ILE A 39 -0.46 -0.69 11.79
CA ILE A 39 0.29 -1.91 12.03
C ILE A 39 -0.03 -2.34 13.47
N PRO A 40 -0.68 -3.49 13.67
CA PRO A 40 -0.98 -3.99 14.99
C PRO A 40 0.29 -4.19 15.83
N GLY A 41 0.22 -3.74 17.08
CA GLY A 41 1.28 -3.89 18.08
C GLY A 41 0.77 -4.45 19.40
N GLY A 42 1.60 -4.36 20.45
CA GLY A 42 1.28 -4.89 21.78
C GLY A 42 1.34 -6.42 21.85
N ARG A 43 0.19 -7.07 22.09
CA ARG A 43 0.08 -8.54 22.21
C ARG A 43 0.11 -9.26 20.85
N ALA A 44 -0.31 -8.59 19.78
CA ALA A 44 -0.34 -9.14 18.43
C ALA A 44 0.62 -8.33 17.56
N ARG A 45 1.80 -8.89 17.28
CA ARG A 45 2.87 -8.22 16.53
C ARG A 45 2.89 -8.75 15.10
N TYR A 46 2.50 -7.92 14.14
CA TYR A 46 2.40 -8.32 12.74
C TYR A 46 3.23 -7.40 11.84
N PRO A 47 4.57 -7.57 11.82
CA PRO A 47 5.44 -6.84 10.89
C PRO A 47 5.06 -7.11 9.42
N SER A 48 4.46 -8.27 9.13
CA SER A 48 3.88 -8.57 7.81
C SER A 48 2.81 -7.57 7.38
N THR A 49 2.02 -7.00 8.31
CA THR A 49 1.02 -5.98 7.99
C THR A 49 1.67 -4.71 7.45
N ALA A 50 2.84 -4.32 7.96
CA ALA A 50 3.59 -3.17 7.43
C ALA A 50 3.93 -3.38 5.94
N VAL A 51 4.45 -4.55 5.61
CA VAL A 51 4.77 -4.92 4.22
C VAL A 51 3.51 -4.97 3.36
N MET A 52 2.44 -5.60 3.84
CA MET A 52 1.18 -5.75 3.11
C MET A 52 0.49 -4.41 2.83
N CYS A 53 0.64 -3.41 3.69
CA CYS A 53 0.10 -2.07 3.46
C CYS A 53 1.03 -1.17 2.64
N ALA A 54 2.33 -1.17 2.92
CA ALA A 54 3.28 -0.25 2.31
C ALA A 54 3.65 -0.63 0.87
N VAL A 55 3.80 -1.92 0.57
CA VAL A 55 4.17 -2.39 -0.78
C VAL A 55 3.15 -1.98 -1.86
N PRO A 56 1.83 -2.20 -1.72
CA PRO A 56 0.87 -1.75 -2.73
C PRO A 56 0.81 -0.23 -2.84
N ALA A 57 0.95 0.50 -1.72
CA ALA A 57 1.01 1.97 -1.74
C ALA A 57 2.23 2.49 -2.50
N LYS A 58 3.42 1.91 -2.26
CA LYS A 58 4.65 2.19 -3.02
C LYS A 58 4.46 1.84 -4.50
N ALA A 59 3.90 0.67 -4.81
CA ALA A 59 3.67 0.23 -6.19
C ALA A 59 2.66 1.11 -6.96
N ALA A 60 1.63 1.63 -6.28
CA ALA A 60 0.67 2.56 -6.86
C ALA A 60 1.27 3.95 -7.13
N GLY A 61 2.38 4.31 -6.47
CA GLY A 61 3.03 5.61 -6.59
C GLY A 61 2.56 6.65 -5.58
N VAL A 62 2.08 6.23 -4.41
CA VAL A 62 1.73 7.14 -3.31
C VAL A 62 2.98 7.85 -2.80
N LYS A 63 2.95 9.18 -2.71
CA LYS A 63 4.12 9.98 -2.34
C LYS A 63 4.43 9.96 -0.84
N ARG A 64 3.40 9.91 0.01
CA ARG A 64 3.54 9.91 1.46
C ARG A 64 2.85 8.71 2.09
N ILE A 65 3.63 7.80 2.66
CA ILE A 65 3.16 6.59 3.34
C ILE A 65 3.55 6.71 4.81
N VAL A 66 2.57 6.67 5.71
CA VAL A 66 2.77 6.83 7.16
C VAL A 66 2.46 5.53 7.85
N ALA A 67 3.42 4.93 8.54
CA ALA A 67 3.21 3.77 9.40
C ALA A 67 2.74 4.21 10.80
N ILE A 68 1.72 3.55 11.34
CA ILE A 68 1.15 3.83 12.66
C ILE A 68 1.12 2.53 13.45
N SER A 69 1.84 2.45 14.56
CA SER A 69 1.83 1.28 15.44
C SER A 69 1.68 1.72 16.89
N PRO A 70 0.82 1.07 17.70
CA PRO A 70 0.80 1.33 19.13
C PRO A 70 2.14 0.89 19.75
N PRO A 71 2.67 1.66 20.72
CA PRO A 71 3.92 1.34 21.38
C PRO A 71 3.75 0.19 22.38
N ARG A 72 4.89 -0.39 22.75
CA ARG A 72 5.02 -1.31 23.89
C ARG A 72 4.86 -0.52 25.21
N LYS A 73 4.78 -1.24 26.33
CA LYS A 73 4.61 -0.64 27.67
C LYS A 73 5.76 0.33 28.04
N ASP A 74 6.94 0.11 27.48
CA ASP A 74 8.12 0.96 27.66
C ASP A 74 8.17 2.16 26.68
N GLY A 75 7.11 2.38 25.89
CA GLY A 75 7.03 3.43 24.89
C GLY A 75 7.74 3.10 23.57
N THR A 76 8.41 1.95 23.45
CA THR A 76 9.16 1.58 22.25
C THR A 76 8.28 0.93 21.19
N ILE A 77 8.68 1.04 19.92
CA ILE A 77 8.09 0.25 18.83
C ILE A 77 8.83 -1.07 18.71
N ASP A 78 8.11 -2.11 18.30
CA ASP A 78 8.71 -3.41 18.02
C ASP A 78 9.79 -3.33 16.93
N PRO A 79 11.02 -3.82 17.16
CA PRO A 79 12.10 -3.71 16.18
C PRO A 79 11.80 -4.37 14.83
N LEU A 80 11.06 -5.49 14.81
CA LEU A 80 10.70 -6.14 13.55
C LEU A 80 9.70 -5.29 12.75
N THR A 81 8.85 -4.53 13.45
CA THR A 81 7.94 -3.57 12.82
C THR A 81 8.71 -2.41 12.19
N LEU A 82 9.77 -1.92 12.85
CA LEU A 82 10.65 -0.89 12.30
C LEU A 82 11.39 -1.40 11.05
N VAL A 83 11.99 -2.59 11.12
CA VAL A 83 12.68 -3.22 9.98
C VAL A 83 11.73 -3.46 8.81
N ALA A 84 10.48 -3.82 9.08
CA ALA A 84 9.49 -4.02 8.02
C ALA A 84 8.99 -2.71 7.39
N ALA A 85 9.17 -1.57 8.07
CA ALA A 85 8.75 -0.25 7.61
C ALA A 85 9.82 0.52 6.83
N ASP A 86 11.08 0.09 6.91
CA ASP A 86 12.23 0.61 6.15
C ASP A 86 12.07 0.31 4.62
#